data_AF-A0AAD9IDU1-F1
#
_entry.id   AF-A0AAD9IDU1-F1
#
_cell.length_a   1.000
_cell.length_b   1.000
_cell.length_c   1.000
_cell.angle_alpha   90.00
_cell.angle_beta   90.00
_cell.angle_gamma   90.00
#
_symmetry.space_group_name_H-M   'P 1'
#
loop_
_entity.id
_entity.type
_entity.pdbx_description
1 polymer ?
#
loop_
_entity_poly.entity_id
_entity_poly.type
_entity_poly.pdbx_seq_one_letter_code
_entity_poly.pdbx_strand_id
1 'polypeptide(L)'
;MLAAALAAGAAPNLIDLDLRDNPMDSGAEELVKKTLRDRKILNVQLGAIAPPAPPAAAPAGKKRGGRASPEDKSGGKSALTQALRDNSYVRQFFQVGGEEEEAESPRQGQGEGFEDAASVAAELWSQVAVALDRDRPRPGQLAAPLWALAEQLQLEMDDLMPPLLPDTGLGDLKPCAAAAVRRADLLRRVLLVGAAPRVTTFSRDEPVPAAGPHRVAAVEIVAQLLRTEVPAVVAELLTSSPKQGAEPAQGVLASALWLALDHPRCSAAQGAALRCARSCLSDAAGAVGLWRQALAPRAGGERLPDALAEACGAALGVPPGARCTSSGFALALAALLRDSCPQGDEDGGWRAELAGLLAEREAWVKLCGPEGPLQTLLLEQQGELGGPKPERLTLRADEDAGASILSGRDLISMLRGYNLMQQA
;
A
#
# COMPACT_ATOMS: atom_id res chain seq x y z
N MET A 1 11.63 28.41 8.33
CA MET A 1 10.64 27.30 8.32
C MET A 1 11.25 25.97 7.90
N LEU A 2 11.95 25.88 6.77
CA LEU A 2 12.54 24.62 6.29
C LEU A 2 13.46 23.93 7.32
N ALA A 3 14.38 24.68 7.93
CA ALA A 3 15.28 24.13 8.95
C ALA A 3 14.54 23.57 10.18
N ALA A 4 13.45 24.23 10.61
CA ALA A 4 12.62 23.77 11.72
C ALA A 4 11.83 22.50 11.34
N ALA A 5 11.31 22.42 10.11
CA ALA A 5 10.64 21.23 9.60
C ALA A 5 11.60 20.04 9.49
N LEU A 6 12.82 20.27 8.97
CA LEU A 6 13.86 19.25 8.86
C LEU A 6 14.36 18.78 10.24
N ALA A 7 14.46 19.69 11.22
CA ALA A 7 14.81 19.36 12.60
C ALA A 7 13.70 18.59 13.33
N ALA A 8 12.43 18.85 12.99
CA ALA A 8 11.27 18.11 13.47
C ALA A 8 11.07 16.74 12.78
N GLY A 9 12.00 16.33 11.91
CA GLY A 9 11.97 15.02 11.24
C GLY A 9 11.09 14.96 9.99
N ALA A 10 10.65 16.09 9.45
CA ALA A 10 9.95 16.11 8.16
C ALA A 10 10.88 15.58 7.04
N ALA A 11 10.28 14.91 6.04
CA ALA A 11 10.98 14.26 4.93
C ALA A 11 12.13 13.32 5.40
N PRO A 12 11.81 12.20 6.10
CA PRO A 12 12.81 11.27 6.66
C PRO A 12 13.75 10.68 5.60
N ASN A 13 13.25 10.53 4.37
CA ASN A 13 13.97 9.92 3.25
C ASN A 13 14.70 10.93 2.36
N LEU A 14 14.77 12.21 2.75
CA LEU A 14 15.49 13.23 1.99
C LEU A 14 17.00 13.04 2.19
N ILE A 15 17.70 12.74 1.10
CA ILE A 15 19.14 12.44 1.08
C ILE A 15 19.93 13.65 0.56
N ASP A 16 19.49 14.27 -0.54
CA ASP A 16 20.11 15.47 -1.10
C ASP A 16 19.11 16.62 -1.12
N LEU A 17 19.56 17.81 -0.70
CA LEU A 17 18.80 19.05 -0.74
C LEU A 17 19.66 20.15 -1.34
N ASP A 18 19.32 20.59 -2.55
CA ASP A 18 20.02 21.67 -3.24
C ASP A 18 19.32 23.01 -2.95
N LEU A 19 20.02 23.91 -2.27
CA LEU A 19 19.55 25.27 -1.97
C LEU A 19 20.43 26.32 -2.65
N ARG A 20 21.19 25.95 -3.67
CA ARG A 20 22.00 26.93 -4.43
C ARG A 20 21.10 27.99 -5.06
N ASP A 21 21.61 29.23 -5.12
CA ASP A 21 20.91 30.45 -5.58
C ASP A 21 19.63 30.84 -4.82
N ASN A 22 19.27 30.15 -3.72
CA ASN A 22 18.19 30.62 -2.85
C ASN A 22 18.70 31.71 -1.90
N PRO A 23 18.08 32.91 -1.87
CA PRO A 23 18.47 33.95 -0.94
C PRO A 23 18.12 33.51 0.48
N MET A 24 19.14 33.22 1.28
CA MET A 24 19.01 32.89 2.70
C MET A 24 19.75 33.92 3.55
N ASP A 25 19.18 34.24 4.71
CA ASP A 25 19.88 35.01 5.73
C ASP A 25 20.95 34.15 6.41
N SER A 26 21.96 34.78 6.99
CA SER A 26 23.06 34.08 7.65
C SER A 26 22.59 33.18 8.80
N GLY A 27 21.48 33.56 9.46
CA GLY A 27 20.84 32.76 10.50
C GLY A 27 20.18 31.47 9.99
N ALA A 28 19.50 31.49 8.84
CA ALA A 28 18.96 30.27 8.23
C ALA A 28 20.05 29.32 7.75
N GLU A 29 21.17 29.85 7.23
CA GLU A 29 22.29 29.04 6.78
C GLU A 29 22.93 28.25 7.94
N GLU A 30 23.11 28.89 9.09
CA GLU A 30 23.60 28.21 10.31
C GLU A 30 22.62 27.16 10.83
N LEU A 31 21.32 27.46 10.80
CA LEU A 31 20.27 26.52 11.21
C LEU A 31 20.26 25.28 10.32
N VAL A 32 20.35 25.43 9.00
CA VAL A 32 20.40 24.31 8.04
C VAL A 32 21.68 23.49 8.22
N LYS A 33 22.83 24.14 8.43
CA LYS A 33 24.11 23.46 8.74
C LYS A 33 24.04 22.68 10.06
N LYS A 34 23.31 23.19 11.06
CA LYS A 34 23.07 22.48 12.33
C LYS A 34 22.20 21.23 12.09
N THR A 35 21.13 21.34 11.31
CA THR A 35 20.28 20.19 10.97
C THR A 35 21.03 19.10 10.18
N LEU A 36 22.03 19.48 9.38
CA LEU A 36 22.93 18.54 8.67
C LEU A 36 23.79 17.71 9.64
N ARG A 37 24.23 18.30 10.76
CA ARG A 37 24.95 17.54 11.80
C ARG A 37 24.04 16.54 12.52
N ASP A 38 22.78 16.92 12.73
CA ASP A 38 21.80 16.08 13.41
C ASP A 38 21.29 14.93 12.52
N ARG A 39 21.33 15.09 11.19
CA ARG A 39 20.90 14.09 10.19
C ARG A 39 22.05 13.68 9.27
N LYS A 40 22.85 12.69 9.71
CA LYS A 40 24.04 12.15 9.01
C LYS A 40 23.84 11.66 7.56
N ILE A 41 22.59 11.53 7.12
CA ILE A 41 22.21 11.03 5.79
C ILE A 41 21.87 12.19 4.83
N LEU A 42 21.65 13.40 5.34
CA LEU A 42 21.23 14.56 4.55
C LEU A 42 22.46 15.38 4.09
N ASN A 43 22.59 15.55 2.78
CA ASN A 43 23.62 16.36 2.14
C ASN A 43 22.96 17.63 1.58
N VAL A 44 23.40 18.80 2.05
CA VAL A 44 22.82 20.10 1.64
C VAL A 44 23.85 20.89 0.86
N GLN A 45 23.50 21.27 -0.37
CA GLN A 45 24.34 22.14 -1.20
C GLN A 45 23.92 23.60 -1.02
N LEU A 46 24.87 24.43 -0.60
CA LEU A 46 24.69 25.86 -0.31
C LEU A 46 25.66 26.68 -1.15
N GLY A 47 25.23 27.86 -1.62
CA GLY A 47 26.08 28.81 -2.35
C GLY A 47 25.55 29.20 -3.73
N ALA A 48 26.31 30.01 -4.45
CA ALA A 48 25.96 30.40 -5.82
C ALA A 48 26.29 29.27 -6.82
N ILE A 49 25.43 29.04 -7.81
CA ILE A 49 25.77 28.16 -8.93
C ILE A 49 26.90 28.81 -9.71
N ALA A 50 28.07 28.18 -9.74
CA ALA A 50 29.20 28.69 -10.52
C ALA A 50 28.80 28.75 -12.01
N PRO A 51 28.95 29.90 -12.69
CA PRO A 51 28.71 29.97 -14.12
C PRO A 51 29.69 29.05 -14.86
N PRO A 52 29.28 28.46 -16.01
CA PRO A 52 30.15 27.58 -16.78
C PRO A 52 31.41 28.37 -17.20
N ALA A 53 32.58 27.84 -16.82
CA ALA A 53 33.84 28.46 -17.17
C ALA A 53 33.98 28.54 -18.71
N PRO A 54 34.37 29.70 -19.28
CA PRO A 54 34.67 29.77 -20.70
C PRO A 54 35.88 28.88 -21.02
N PRO A 55 35.92 28.27 -22.23
CA PRO A 55 36.98 27.34 -22.60
C PRO A 55 38.33 28.06 -22.60
N ALA A 56 39.23 27.64 -21.71
CA ALA A 56 40.59 28.16 -21.67
C ALA A 56 41.36 27.77 -22.93
N ALA A 57 41.89 28.77 -23.62
CA ALA A 57 42.81 28.63 -24.74
C ALA A 57 44.07 27.87 -24.32
N ALA A 58 44.52 26.97 -25.19
CA ALA A 58 45.73 26.16 -25.01
C ALA A 58 47.00 27.03 -24.92
N PRO A 59 47.90 26.81 -23.94
CA PRO A 59 49.27 27.24 -24.07
C PRO A 59 50.13 26.12 -24.68
N ALA A 60 50.79 26.48 -25.77
CA ALA A 60 51.83 25.72 -26.42
C ALA A 60 53.06 25.54 -25.50
N GLY A 61 53.40 24.27 -25.28
CA GLY A 61 54.74 23.68 -25.14
C GLY A 61 55.90 24.44 -24.48
N LYS A 62 56.53 23.77 -23.49
CA LYS A 62 57.98 23.50 -23.58
C LYS A 62 58.40 22.22 -22.86
N LYS A 63 59.21 21.46 -23.60
CA LYS A 63 59.74 20.10 -23.39
C LYS A 63 60.87 20.03 -22.37
N ARG A 64 60.96 18.86 -21.70
CA ARG A 64 62.13 17.96 -21.48
C ARG A 64 61.96 17.35 -20.08
N GLY A 65 62.03 16.05 -19.83
CA GLY A 65 62.37 14.80 -20.53
C GLY A 65 62.43 13.74 -19.40
N GLY A 66 62.36 12.43 -19.55
CA GLY A 66 62.31 11.47 -20.64
C GLY A 66 62.66 10.10 -20.03
N ARG A 67 62.05 9.02 -20.54
CA ARG A 67 62.14 7.56 -20.22
C ARG A 67 61.05 7.02 -19.28
N ALA A 68 60.32 5.94 -19.59
CA ALA A 68 60.05 5.20 -20.82
C ALA A 68 58.80 4.31 -20.56
N SER A 69 57.93 4.20 -21.57
CA SER A 69 56.62 3.53 -21.74
C SER A 69 56.61 1.98 -21.58
N PRO A 70 55.49 1.22 -21.72
CA PRO A 70 54.17 1.58 -22.31
C PRO A 70 52.86 1.06 -21.65
N GLU A 71 51.74 1.70 -22.07
CA GLU A 71 50.36 1.20 -22.33
C GLU A 71 49.65 0.40 -21.20
N ASP A 72 48.40 0.67 -20.77
CA ASP A 72 47.27 1.33 -21.41
C ASP A 72 46.26 1.80 -20.35
N LYS A 73 45.61 2.95 -20.59
CA LYS A 73 44.44 3.43 -19.85
C LYS A 73 43.20 3.20 -20.70
N SER A 74 42.43 2.15 -20.45
CA SER A 74 41.03 2.03 -20.87
C SER A 74 40.41 0.78 -20.25
N GLY A 75 39.33 0.90 -19.46
CA GLY A 75 38.65 -0.30 -18.95
C GLY A 75 37.71 -0.15 -17.77
N GLY A 76 37.14 1.03 -17.49
CA GLY A 76 36.16 1.18 -16.42
C GLY A 76 34.70 0.93 -16.84
N LYS A 77 34.42 0.89 -18.15
CA LYS A 77 33.06 0.76 -18.68
C LYS A 77 32.70 -0.64 -19.18
N SER A 78 33.65 -1.56 -19.35
CA SER A 78 33.38 -2.92 -19.84
C SER A 78 32.94 -3.88 -18.74
N ALA A 79 33.43 -3.75 -17.50
CA ALA A 79 33.07 -4.69 -16.43
C ALA A 79 31.58 -4.64 -16.05
N LEU A 80 30.99 -3.43 -16.02
CA LEU A 80 29.58 -3.24 -15.69
C LEU A 80 28.66 -3.64 -16.86
N THR A 81 29.04 -3.30 -18.10
CA THR A 81 28.26 -3.70 -19.29
C THR A 81 28.36 -5.19 -19.57
N GLN A 82 29.48 -5.84 -19.23
CA GLN A 82 29.65 -7.28 -19.33
C GLN A 82 28.89 -8.02 -18.22
N ALA A 83 28.92 -7.52 -16.98
CA ALA A 83 28.08 -8.04 -15.89
C ALA A 83 26.57 -7.88 -16.14
N LEU A 84 26.15 -6.83 -16.87
CA LEU A 84 24.77 -6.64 -17.31
C LEU A 84 24.39 -7.55 -18.50
N ARG A 85 25.33 -7.87 -19.41
CA ARG A 85 25.11 -8.82 -20.52
C ARG A 85 25.04 -10.27 -20.08
N ASP A 86 25.74 -10.62 -19.01
CA ASP A 86 25.82 -11.98 -18.47
C ASP A 86 24.69 -12.31 -17.48
N ASN A 87 23.85 -11.32 -17.13
CA ASN A 87 22.72 -11.50 -16.23
C ASN A 87 21.45 -11.94 -17.01
N SER A 88 20.98 -13.16 -16.74
CA SER A 88 19.79 -13.76 -17.38
C SER A 88 18.51 -12.94 -17.15
N TYR A 89 18.41 -12.24 -16.02
CA TYR A 89 17.26 -11.38 -15.68
C TYR A 89 17.25 -10.09 -16.51
N VAL A 90 18.41 -9.57 -16.89
CA VAL A 90 18.51 -8.34 -17.69
C VAL A 90 18.10 -8.60 -19.14
N ARG A 91 18.41 -9.78 -19.69
CA ARG A 91 17.98 -10.19 -21.05
C ARG A 91 16.46 -10.33 -21.18
N GLN A 92 15.76 -10.62 -20.09
CA GLN A 92 14.31 -10.81 -20.10
C GLN A 92 13.55 -9.48 -20.16
N PHE A 93 14.13 -8.38 -19.70
CA PHE A 93 13.45 -7.08 -19.55
C PHE A 93 14.09 -5.92 -20.31
N PHE A 94 15.32 -6.06 -20.80
CA PHE A 94 16.01 -5.06 -21.61
C PHE A 94 16.46 -5.66 -22.94
N GLN A 95 15.82 -5.23 -24.04
CA GLN A 95 16.41 -5.37 -25.38
C GLN A 95 17.66 -4.46 -25.43
N VAL A 96 18.82 -5.03 -25.11
CA VAL A 96 20.09 -4.37 -25.37
C VAL A 96 20.30 -4.40 -26.88
N GLY A 97 20.01 -3.29 -27.55
CA GLY A 97 20.22 -3.11 -28.98
C GLY A 97 21.65 -3.48 -29.38
N GLY A 98 21.75 -4.53 -30.19
CA GLY A 98 22.95 -5.00 -30.88
C GLY A 98 22.45 -5.82 -32.07
N GLU A 99 22.88 -5.39 -33.25
CA GLU A 99 22.38 -5.80 -34.57
C GLU A 99 22.46 -7.32 -34.83
N GLU A 100 21.48 -7.78 -35.61
CA GLU A 100 21.40 -8.99 -36.45
C GLU A 100 22.37 -10.15 -36.15
N GLU A 101 21.83 -11.24 -35.60
CA GLU A 101 22.22 -12.60 -36.01
C GLU A 101 20.98 -13.51 -35.94
N GLU A 102 20.45 -13.85 -37.12
CA GLU A 102 19.53 -14.98 -37.32
C GLU A 102 20.23 -16.26 -36.87
N ALA A 103 19.85 -16.76 -35.70
CA ALA A 103 20.05 -18.15 -35.33
C ALA A 103 18.67 -18.77 -35.10
N GLU A 104 18.07 -19.26 -36.19
CA GLU A 104 17.03 -20.28 -36.12
C GLU A 104 17.59 -21.48 -35.36
N SER A 105 17.18 -21.65 -34.11
CA SER A 105 17.31 -22.92 -33.39
C SER A 105 15.90 -23.44 -33.11
N PRO A 106 15.58 -24.69 -33.53
CA PRO A 106 14.24 -25.23 -33.43
C PRO A 106 13.94 -25.51 -31.97
N ARG A 107 12.98 -24.79 -31.37
CA ARG A 107 12.38 -25.20 -30.10
C ARG A 107 11.45 -26.39 -30.37
N GLN A 108 12.07 -27.56 -30.53
CA GLN A 108 11.43 -28.84 -30.25
C GLN A 108 11.26 -28.97 -28.74
N GLY A 109 10.01 -29.09 -28.31
CA GLY A 109 9.56 -29.86 -27.16
C GLY A 109 10.40 -29.81 -25.88
N GLN A 110 10.16 -28.80 -25.06
CA GLN A 110 10.13 -29.01 -23.62
C GLN A 110 8.77 -28.50 -23.15
N GLY A 111 7.86 -29.44 -22.88
CA GLY A 111 6.66 -29.15 -22.12
C GLY A 111 7.10 -28.73 -20.72
N GLU A 112 7.16 -27.42 -20.49
CA GLU A 112 7.14 -26.89 -19.14
C GLU A 112 5.80 -27.32 -18.54
N GLY A 113 5.87 -28.20 -17.54
CA GLY A 113 4.71 -28.55 -16.74
C GLY A 113 4.21 -27.28 -16.08
N PHE A 114 3.16 -26.68 -16.64
CA PHE A 114 2.29 -25.80 -15.89
C PHE A 114 1.76 -26.64 -14.73
N GLU A 115 2.36 -26.48 -13.54
CA GLU A 115 1.71 -26.91 -12.31
C GLU A 115 0.31 -26.30 -12.33
N ASP A 116 -0.71 -27.15 -12.24
CA ASP A 116 -2.09 -26.73 -12.25
C ASP A 116 -2.29 -25.71 -11.13
N ALA A 117 -2.65 -24.47 -11.48
CA ALA A 117 -2.84 -23.38 -10.52
C ALA A 117 -3.83 -23.77 -9.40
N ALA A 118 -4.78 -24.66 -9.69
CA ALA A 118 -5.69 -25.23 -8.70
C ALA A 118 -4.96 -26.12 -7.68
N SER A 119 -3.99 -26.92 -8.13
CA SER A 119 -3.13 -27.75 -7.28
C SER A 119 -2.24 -26.90 -6.38
N VAL A 120 -1.61 -25.85 -6.92
CA VAL A 120 -0.79 -24.91 -6.14
C VAL A 120 -1.62 -24.20 -5.07
N ALA A 121 -2.80 -23.68 -5.43
CA ALA A 121 -3.70 -23.05 -4.46
C ALA A 121 -4.14 -24.04 -3.37
N ALA A 122 -4.46 -25.29 -3.73
CA ALA A 122 -4.84 -26.32 -2.78
C ALA A 122 -3.71 -26.65 -1.78
N GLU A 123 -2.47 -26.73 -2.26
CA GLU A 123 -1.30 -26.95 -1.40
C GLU A 123 -1.09 -25.78 -0.43
N LEU A 124 -1.12 -24.54 -0.93
CA LEU A 124 -0.96 -23.35 -0.09
C LEU A 124 -2.05 -23.25 0.99
N TRP A 125 -3.30 -23.55 0.65
CA TRP A 125 -4.39 -23.61 1.63
C TRP A 125 -4.19 -24.75 2.65
N SER A 126 -3.63 -25.88 2.24
CA SER A 126 -3.27 -26.96 3.15
C SER A 126 -2.18 -26.53 4.14
N GLN A 127 -1.14 -25.83 3.66
CA GLN A 127 -0.10 -25.27 4.52
C GLN A 127 -0.67 -24.27 5.54
N VAL A 128 -1.62 -23.41 5.13
CA VAL A 128 -2.34 -22.50 6.03
C VAL A 128 -3.13 -23.26 7.09
N ALA A 129 -3.90 -24.28 6.69
CA ALA A 129 -4.68 -25.10 7.62
C ALA A 129 -3.77 -25.80 8.66
N VAL A 130 -2.70 -26.46 8.20
CA VAL A 130 -1.72 -27.14 9.06
C VAL A 130 -1.06 -26.16 10.02
N ALA A 131 -0.75 -24.93 9.59
CA ALA A 131 -0.17 -23.91 10.45
C ALA A 131 -1.16 -23.38 11.50
N LEU A 132 -2.45 -23.30 11.18
CA LEU A 132 -3.53 -22.86 12.08
C LEU A 132 -3.94 -23.93 13.11
N ASP A 133 -3.75 -25.21 12.80
CA ASP A 133 -4.11 -26.32 13.69
C ASP A 133 -3.03 -26.62 14.75
N ARG A 134 -1.91 -25.88 14.71
CA ARG A 134 -0.90 -25.91 15.78
C ARG A 134 -1.44 -25.21 17.02
N ASP A 135 -1.07 -25.71 18.20
CA ASP A 135 -1.43 -25.14 19.51
C ASP A 135 -1.06 -23.64 19.63
N ARG A 136 0.02 -23.22 18.94
CA ARG A 136 0.40 -21.81 18.78
C ARG A 136 0.75 -21.52 17.33
N PRO A 137 -0.22 -21.04 16.52
CA PRO A 137 0.02 -20.66 15.13
C PRO A 137 1.06 -19.53 15.06
N ARG A 138 2.08 -19.69 14.20
CA ARG A 138 3.14 -18.69 14.06
C ARG A 138 2.84 -17.78 12.87
N PRO A 139 2.77 -16.44 13.06
CA PRO A 139 2.56 -15.48 11.97
C PRO A 139 3.44 -15.68 10.74
N GLY A 140 4.73 -15.99 10.93
CA GLY A 140 5.68 -16.19 9.83
C GLY A 140 5.37 -17.40 8.95
N GLN A 141 4.75 -18.44 9.49
CA GLN A 141 4.38 -19.66 8.74
C GLN A 141 3.07 -19.48 7.96
N LEU A 142 2.24 -18.51 8.35
CA LEU A 142 1.02 -18.14 7.65
C LEU A 142 1.28 -17.11 6.54
N ALA A 143 2.23 -16.21 6.77
CA ALA A 143 2.42 -15.05 5.90
C ALA A 143 2.81 -15.40 4.46
N ALA A 144 3.82 -16.25 4.27
CA ALA A 144 4.29 -16.63 2.93
C ALA A 144 3.20 -17.29 2.07
N PRO A 145 2.51 -18.36 2.53
CA PRO A 145 1.48 -18.99 1.72
C PRO A 145 0.28 -18.07 1.46
N LEU A 146 -0.10 -17.20 2.41
CA LEU A 146 -1.18 -16.24 2.21
C LEU A 146 -0.83 -15.15 1.19
N TRP A 147 0.41 -14.66 1.17
CA TRP A 147 0.82 -13.69 0.14
C TRP A 147 0.87 -14.32 -1.25
N ALA A 148 1.37 -15.55 -1.37
CA ALA A 148 1.33 -16.28 -2.64
C ALA A 148 -0.12 -16.48 -3.14
N LEU A 149 -1.04 -16.84 -2.24
CA LEU A 149 -2.47 -16.92 -2.56
C LEU A 149 -3.06 -15.56 -2.97
N ALA A 150 -2.70 -14.47 -2.28
CA ALA A 150 -3.16 -13.12 -2.61
C ALA A 150 -2.68 -12.66 -3.98
N GLU A 151 -1.42 -12.94 -4.33
CA GLU A 151 -0.84 -12.61 -5.64
C GLU A 151 -1.50 -13.42 -6.75
N GLN A 152 -1.69 -14.73 -6.56
CA GLN A 152 -2.38 -15.58 -7.52
C GLN A 152 -3.83 -15.13 -7.73
N LEU A 153 -4.54 -14.81 -6.63
CA LEU A 153 -5.90 -14.30 -6.70
C LEU A 153 -5.95 -12.96 -7.43
N GLN A 154 -4.99 -12.07 -7.20
CA GLN A 154 -4.92 -10.80 -7.91
C GLN A 154 -4.76 -11.01 -9.42
N LEU A 155 -3.87 -11.90 -9.86
CA LEU A 155 -3.71 -12.24 -11.28
C LEU A 155 -5.01 -12.78 -11.87
N GLU A 156 -5.69 -13.67 -11.17
CA GLU A 156 -7.00 -14.17 -11.59
C GLU A 156 -8.05 -13.06 -11.69
N MET A 157 -8.09 -12.14 -10.73
CA MET A 157 -9.04 -11.02 -10.72
C MET A 157 -8.75 -9.99 -11.81
N ASP A 158 -7.48 -9.71 -12.10
CA ASP A 158 -7.11 -8.73 -13.14
C ASP A 158 -7.49 -9.23 -14.54
N ASP A 159 -7.43 -10.54 -14.77
CA ASP A 159 -7.93 -11.17 -16.00
C ASP A 159 -9.47 -11.18 -16.11
N LEU A 160 -10.17 -11.29 -14.98
CA LEU A 160 -11.63 -11.36 -14.94
C LEU A 160 -12.33 -10.00 -15.06
N MET A 161 -11.59 -8.90 -14.87
CA MET A 161 -12.10 -7.52 -14.95
C MET A 161 -13.38 -7.27 -14.12
N PRO A 162 -13.35 -7.45 -12.78
CA PRO A 162 -14.51 -7.24 -11.92
C PRO A 162 -15.03 -5.78 -11.92
N PRO A 163 -16.30 -5.53 -11.56
CA PRO A 163 -17.26 -6.48 -10.99
C PRO A 163 -17.80 -7.49 -12.03
N LEU A 164 -18.14 -8.69 -11.56
CA LEU A 164 -18.70 -9.74 -12.40
C LEU A 164 -20.22 -9.60 -12.52
N LEU A 165 -20.83 -10.33 -13.46
CA LEU A 165 -22.28 -10.30 -13.63
C LEU A 165 -23.00 -10.83 -12.37
N PRO A 166 -24.15 -10.28 -11.96
CA PRO A 166 -24.82 -10.67 -10.72
C PRO A 166 -25.25 -12.13 -10.62
N ASP A 167 -25.47 -12.78 -11.77
CA ASP A 167 -25.86 -14.19 -11.91
C ASP A 167 -24.67 -15.15 -11.94
N THR A 168 -23.44 -14.63 -11.89
CA THR A 168 -22.20 -15.43 -11.79
C THR A 168 -22.27 -16.31 -10.55
N GLY A 169 -22.18 -17.62 -10.74
CA GLY A 169 -22.12 -18.59 -9.66
C GLY A 169 -20.70 -18.78 -9.13
N LEU A 170 -20.57 -19.46 -7.99
CA LEU A 170 -19.25 -19.86 -7.46
C LEU A 170 -18.48 -20.81 -8.40
N GLY A 171 -19.20 -21.52 -9.29
CA GLY A 171 -18.61 -22.42 -10.28
C GLY A 171 -17.94 -21.69 -11.46
N ASP A 172 -18.28 -20.43 -11.68
CA ASP A 172 -17.75 -19.61 -12.77
C ASP A 172 -16.47 -18.84 -12.38
N LEU A 173 -16.13 -18.88 -11.08
CA LEU A 173 -14.90 -18.30 -10.57
C LEU A 173 -13.69 -19.12 -10.99
N LYS A 174 -12.57 -18.42 -11.22
CA LYS A 174 -11.28 -19.08 -11.44
C LYS A 174 -10.85 -19.91 -10.22
N PRO A 175 -9.98 -20.92 -10.41
CA PRO A 175 -9.72 -21.92 -9.38
C PRO A 175 -9.23 -21.37 -8.04
N CYS A 176 -8.32 -20.39 -8.03
CA CYS A 176 -7.82 -19.81 -6.78
C CYS A 176 -8.90 -19.00 -6.07
N ALA A 177 -9.69 -18.21 -6.81
CA ALA A 177 -10.85 -17.49 -6.27
C ALA A 177 -11.88 -18.43 -5.65
N ALA A 178 -12.30 -19.47 -6.39
CA ALA A 178 -13.24 -20.47 -5.89
C ALA A 178 -12.69 -21.20 -4.64
N ALA A 179 -11.40 -21.53 -4.61
CA ALA A 179 -10.76 -22.16 -3.46
C ALA A 179 -10.73 -21.23 -2.24
N ALA A 180 -10.41 -19.95 -2.44
CA ALA A 180 -10.37 -18.96 -1.36
C ALA A 180 -11.74 -18.73 -0.73
N VAL A 181 -12.81 -18.70 -1.53
CA VAL A 181 -14.20 -18.60 -1.04
C VAL A 181 -14.56 -19.79 -0.14
N ARG A 182 -14.24 -21.01 -0.57
CA ARG A 182 -14.48 -22.24 0.22
C ARG A 182 -13.63 -22.33 1.50
N ARG A 183 -12.62 -21.47 1.65
CA ARG A 183 -11.73 -21.40 2.81
C ARG A 183 -11.88 -20.10 3.61
N ALA A 184 -13.03 -19.43 3.47
CA ALA A 184 -13.36 -18.21 4.21
C ALA A 184 -13.27 -18.38 5.73
N ASP A 185 -13.56 -19.59 6.24
CA ASP A 185 -13.39 -19.96 7.65
C ASP A 185 -11.94 -19.87 8.12
N LEU A 186 -10.98 -20.30 7.28
CA LEU A 186 -9.56 -20.21 7.57
C LEU A 186 -9.09 -18.75 7.57
N LEU A 187 -9.56 -17.92 6.63
CA LEU A 187 -9.27 -16.49 6.60
C LEU A 187 -9.70 -15.82 7.91
N ARG A 188 -10.91 -16.12 8.39
CA ARG A 188 -11.38 -15.65 9.70
C ARG A 188 -10.46 -16.08 10.83
N ARG A 189 -10.05 -17.37 10.87
CA ARG A 189 -9.11 -17.89 11.88
C ARG A 189 -7.76 -17.18 11.82
N VAL A 190 -7.23 -16.89 10.62
CA VAL A 190 -5.97 -16.14 10.44
C VAL A 190 -6.06 -14.74 11.06
N LEU A 191 -7.18 -14.03 10.87
CA LEU A 191 -7.39 -12.69 11.42
C LEU A 191 -7.34 -12.66 12.96
N LEU A 192 -7.68 -13.77 13.61
CA LEU A 192 -7.61 -13.93 15.07
C LEU A 192 -6.20 -14.26 15.58
N VAL A 193 -5.27 -14.65 14.71
CA VAL A 193 -3.88 -14.94 15.12
C VAL A 193 -3.14 -13.63 15.36
N GLY A 194 -2.96 -13.26 16.62
CA GLY A 194 -2.18 -12.08 17.01
C GLY A 194 -0.74 -12.10 16.50
N ALA A 195 -0.16 -10.93 16.24
CA ALA A 195 1.26 -10.77 15.99
C ALA A 195 1.93 -10.12 17.21
N ALA A 196 3.15 -10.55 17.51
CA ALA A 196 3.93 -9.93 18.57
C ALA A 196 4.19 -8.44 18.24
N PRO A 197 4.09 -7.53 19.23
CA PRO A 197 4.52 -6.14 19.08
C PRO A 197 5.96 -6.06 18.57
N ARG A 198 6.27 -5.01 17.80
CA ARG A 198 7.58 -4.82 17.19
C ARG A 198 8.18 -3.49 17.62
N VAL A 199 9.47 -3.53 17.93
CA VAL A 199 10.29 -2.32 18.06
C VAL A 199 10.60 -1.86 16.64
N THR A 200 10.26 -0.62 16.32
CA THR A 200 10.56 -0.02 15.02
C THR A 200 11.74 0.92 15.16
N THR A 201 12.40 1.26 14.05
CA THR A 201 13.48 2.26 14.04
C THR A 201 13.02 3.63 14.60
N PHE A 202 11.72 3.90 14.59
CA PHE A 202 11.08 5.11 15.10
C PHE A 202 10.55 4.99 16.54
N SER A 203 10.48 3.78 17.09
CA SER A 203 10.03 3.51 18.46
C SER A 203 11.13 2.72 19.19
N ARG A 204 12.26 3.39 19.45
CA ARG A 204 13.52 2.77 19.89
C ARG A 204 13.35 1.82 21.10
N ASP A 205 12.47 2.16 22.04
CA ASP A 205 12.32 1.44 23.30
C ASP A 205 10.89 0.95 23.57
N GLU A 206 9.90 1.36 22.77
CA GLU A 206 8.50 0.99 22.95
C GLU A 206 8.03 0.02 21.85
N PRO A 207 7.63 -1.22 22.21
CA PRO A 207 7.03 -2.15 21.27
C PRO A 207 5.69 -1.61 20.78
N VAL A 208 5.56 -1.44 19.47
CA VAL A 208 4.32 -0.97 18.85
C VAL A 208 3.47 -2.17 18.43
N PRO A 209 2.14 -2.16 18.65
CA PRO A 209 1.25 -3.21 18.17
C PRO A 209 1.39 -3.43 16.66
N ALA A 210 1.67 -4.67 16.26
CA ALA A 210 1.81 -5.03 14.85
C ALA A 210 0.57 -5.80 14.36
N ALA A 211 0.03 -5.42 13.20
CA ALA A 211 -0.98 -6.23 12.52
C ALA A 211 -0.38 -7.59 12.09
N GLY A 212 0.87 -7.61 11.63
CA GLY A 212 1.52 -8.81 11.15
C GLY A 212 1.13 -9.13 9.69
N PRO A 213 2.09 -9.64 8.90
CA PRO A 213 1.93 -9.77 7.45
C PRO A 213 0.85 -10.78 7.04
N HIS A 214 0.59 -11.80 7.86
CA HIS A 214 -0.45 -12.81 7.62
C HIS A 214 -1.86 -12.22 7.70
N ARG A 215 -2.13 -11.33 8.66
CA ARG A 215 -3.45 -10.67 8.78
C ARG A 215 -3.66 -9.68 7.64
N VAL A 216 -2.62 -8.94 7.24
CA VAL A 216 -2.69 -8.04 6.08
C VAL A 216 -3.01 -8.83 4.79
N ALA A 217 -2.30 -9.95 4.55
CA ALA A 217 -2.56 -10.81 3.40
C ALA A 217 -3.98 -11.39 3.42
N ALA A 218 -4.48 -11.81 4.59
CA ALA A 218 -5.85 -12.29 4.73
C ALA A 218 -6.89 -11.21 4.39
N VAL A 219 -6.70 -9.96 4.86
CA VAL A 219 -7.59 -8.85 4.49
C VAL A 219 -7.49 -8.54 2.99
N GLU A 220 -6.31 -8.64 2.39
CA GLU A 220 -6.14 -8.47 0.94
C GLU A 220 -6.91 -9.52 0.15
N ILE A 221 -6.81 -10.80 0.52
CA ILE A 221 -7.58 -11.89 -0.12
C ILE A 221 -9.09 -11.59 -0.03
N VAL A 222 -9.57 -11.19 1.14
CA VAL A 222 -10.99 -10.84 1.33
C VAL A 222 -11.39 -9.65 0.45
N ALA A 223 -10.54 -8.63 0.35
CA ALA A 223 -10.79 -7.48 -0.52
C ALA A 223 -10.88 -7.90 -2.00
N GLN A 224 -10.00 -8.79 -2.46
CA GLN A 224 -10.04 -9.30 -3.84
C GLN A 224 -11.28 -10.16 -4.11
N LEU A 225 -11.70 -10.99 -3.15
CA LEU A 225 -12.94 -11.76 -3.28
C LEU A 225 -14.17 -10.84 -3.36
N LEU A 226 -14.25 -9.83 -2.50
CA LEU A 226 -15.36 -8.88 -2.48
C LEU A 226 -15.38 -7.96 -3.70
N ARG A 227 -14.22 -7.69 -4.32
CA ARG A 227 -14.12 -6.92 -5.58
C ARG A 227 -14.97 -7.53 -6.70
N THR A 228 -15.24 -8.84 -6.67
CA THR A 228 -16.11 -9.51 -7.65
C THR A 228 -17.56 -9.00 -7.61
N GLU A 229 -18.02 -8.51 -6.46
CA GLU A 229 -19.41 -8.12 -6.18
C GLU A 229 -20.46 -9.22 -6.44
N VAL A 230 -20.02 -10.48 -6.51
CA VAL A 230 -20.91 -11.63 -6.72
C VAL A 230 -21.67 -11.96 -5.43
N PRO A 231 -23.02 -11.93 -5.42
CA PRO A 231 -23.80 -12.19 -4.21
C PRO A 231 -23.49 -13.54 -3.53
N ALA A 232 -23.21 -14.58 -4.32
CA ALA A 232 -22.86 -15.91 -3.80
C ALA A 232 -21.53 -15.91 -3.02
N VAL A 233 -20.54 -15.12 -3.45
CA VAL A 233 -19.27 -14.95 -2.73
C VAL A 233 -19.52 -14.25 -1.39
N VAL A 234 -20.31 -13.19 -1.41
CA VAL A 234 -20.68 -12.41 -0.22
C VAL A 234 -21.45 -13.28 0.78
N ALA A 235 -22.37 -14.12 0.28
CA ALA A 235 -23.14 -15.04 1.10
C ALA A 235 -22.25 -16.08 1.78
N GLU A 236 -21.26 -16.63 1.09
CA GLU A 236 -20.31 -17.59 1.69
C GLU A 236 -19.42 -16.93 2.76
N LEU A 237 -18.95 -15.71 2.49
CA LEU A 237 -18.21 -14.92 3.49
C LEU A 237 -19.07 -14.60 4.72
N LEU A 238 -20.38 -14.42 4.54
CA LEU A 238 -21.33 -14.21 5.64
C LEU A 238 -21.55 -15.49 6.46
N THR A 239 -21.83 -16.62 5.80
CA THR A 239 -22.15 -17.91 6.44
C THR A 239 -20.94 -18.59 7.08
N SER A 240 -19.73 -18.26 6.63
CA SER A 240 -18.48 -18.74 7.22
C SER A 240 -18.22 -18.24 8.64
N SER A 241 -19.13 -17.48 9.27
CA SER A 241 -19.09 -17.08 10.68
C SER A 241 -19.60 -18.19 11.61
N PRO A 242 -19.11 -18.33 12.86
CA PRO A 242 -19.58 -19.39 13.76
C PRO A 242 -21.09 -19.28 14.01
N LYS A 243 -21.78 -20.41 14.01
CA LYS A 243 -23.18 -20.48 14.45
C LYS A 243 -23.26 -20.05 15.92
N GLN A 244 -24.25 -19.23 16.22
CA GLN A 244 -24.53 -18.62 17.54
C GLN A 244 -24.24 -19.58 18.72
N GLY A 245 -23.48 -19.11 19.71
CA GLY A 245 -23.32 -19.79 21.00
C GLY A 245 -21.94 -19.68 21.66
N ALA A 246 -20.90 -19.27 20.93
CA ALA A 246 -19.55 -19.13 21.47
C ALA A 246 -18.95 -17.77 21.07
N GLU A 247 -19.02 -16.81 22.01
CA GLU A 247 -18.51 -15.44 21.91
C GLU A 247 -19.09 -14.60 20.75
N PRO A 248 -19.00 -13.26 20.79
CA PRO A 248 -19.29 -12.43 19.61
C PRO A 248 -18.19 -12.67 18.58
N ALA A 249 -18.27 -13.80 17.87
CA ALA A 249 -17.34 -14.13 16.82
C ALA A 249 -17.55 -13.13 15.67
N GLN A 250 -16.69 -12.11 15.65
CA GLN A 250 -16.64 -11.14 14.58
C GLN A 250 -16.44 -11.88 13.26
N GLY A 251 -17.33 -11.61 12.31
CA GLY A 251 -17.15 -12.11 10.95
C GLY A 251 -15.91 -11.50 10.29
N VAL A 252 -15.61 -11.98 9.09
CA VAL A 252 -14.38 -11.61 8.37
C VAL A 252 -14.30 -10.11 8.08
N LEU A 253 -15.42 -9.47 7.73
CA LEU A 253 -15.47 -8.04 7.46
C LEU A 253 -15.22 -7.23 8.72
N ALA A 254 -15.92 -7.56 9.81
CA ALA A 254 -15.75 -6.89 11.10
C ALA A 254 -14.30 -6.97 11.58
N SER A 255 -13.71 -8.16 11.50
CA SER A 255 -12.33 -8.42 11.89
C SER A 255 -11.34 -7.57 11.08
N ALA A 256 -11.56 -7.40 9.77
CA ALA A 256 -10.72 -6.57 8.92
C ALA A 256 -10.81 -5.08 9.27
N LEU A 257 -12.01 -4.56 9.53
CA LEU A 257 -12.23 -3.15 9.87
C LEU A 257 -11.65 -2.81 11.24
N TRP A 258 -11.84 -3.68 12.24
CA TRP A 258 -11.23 -3.50 13.56
C TRP A 258 -9.72 -3.62 13.52
N LEU A 259 -9.16 -4.57 12.75
CA LEU A 259 -7.71 -4.66 12.54
C LEU A 259 -7.13 -3.33 12.01
N ALA A 260 -7.82 -2.69 11.07
CA ALA A 260 -7.40 -1.42 10.50
C ALA A 260 -7.45 -0.24 11.50
N LEU A 261 -8.43 -0.24 12.42
CA LEU A 261 -8.54 0.75 13.49
C LEU A 261 -7.51 0.52 14.61
N ASP A 262 -7.40 -0.72 15.08
CA ASP A 262 -6.52 -1.10 16.21
C ASP A 262 -5.02 -1.01 15.84
N HIS A 263 -4.70 -1.05 14.54
CA HIS A 263 -3.33 -0.93 14.03
C HIS A 263 -3.17 0.33 13.16
N PRO A 264 -3.13 1.53 13.77
CA PRO A 264 -3.19 2.80 13.06
C PRO A 264 -1.98 3.05 12.15
N ARG A 265 -0.87 2.31 12.31
CA ARG A 265 0.34 2.41 11.47
C ARG A 265 0.38 1.39 10.33
N CYS A 266 -0.71 0.68 10.07
CA CYS A 266 -0.78 -0.33 9.01
C CYS A 266 -1.66 0.14 7.83
N SER A 267 -1.11 1.02 6.99
CA SER A 267 -1.82 1.57 5.83
C SER A 267 -2.28 0.50 4.83
N ALA A 268 -1.54 -0.61 4.72
CA ALA A 268 -1.93 -1.74 3.88
C ALA A 268 -3.24 -2.38 4.35
N ALA A 269 -3.38 -2.65 5.66
CA ALA A 269 -4.62 -3.16 6.24
C ALA A 269 -5.76 -2.16 6.09
N GLN A 270 -5.50 -0.87 6.33
CA GLN A 270 -6.50 0.20 6.17
C GLN A 270 -7.01 0.29 4.73
N GLY A 271 -6.11 0.28 3.75
CA GLY A 271 -6.47 0.32 2.34
C GLY A 271 -7.30 -0.90 1.92
N ALA A 272 -6.88 -2.11 2.31
CA ALA A 272 -7.60 -3.33 1.98
C ALA A 272 -8.96 -3.43 2.70
N ALA A 273 -9.04 -3.06 3.97
CA ALA A 273 -10.28 -3.04 4.74
C ALA A 273 -11.29 -2.01 4.18
N LEU A 274 -10.82 -0.84 3.73
CA LEU A 274 -11.68 0.15 3.09
C LEU A 274 -12.23 -0.34 1.74
N ARG A 275 -11.44 -1.10 0.96
CA ARG A 275 -11.93 -1.78 -0.25
C ARG A 275 -12.99 -2.83 0.09
N CYS A 276 -12.77 -3.62 1.15
CA CYS A 276 -13.78 -4.56 1.64
C CYS A 276 -15.10 -3.85 1.99
N ALA A 277 -15.03 -2.76 2.77
CA ALA A 277 -16.21 -1.98 3.13
C ALA A 277 -16.94 -1.43 1.91
N ARG A 278 -16.21 -0.85 0.94
CA ARG A 278 -16.79 -0.30 -0.29
C ARG A 278 -17.53 -1.37 -1.08
N SER A 279 -16.90 -2.51 -1.32
CA SER A 279 -17.54 -3.61 -2.04
C SER A 279 -18.73 -4.19 -1.27
N CYS A 280 -18.68 -4.28 0.06
CA CYS A 280 -19.82 -4.75 0.86
C CYS A 280 -21.04 -3.80 0.87
N LEU A 281 -20.81 -2.54 0.51
CA LEU A 281 -21.82 -1.48 0.42
C LEU A 281 -22.22 -1.20 -1.04
N SER A 282 -21.78 -2.03 -2.00
CA SER A 282 -22.32 -1.97 -3.36
C SER A 282 -23.75 -2.51 -3.40
N ASP A 283 -24.52 -2.21 -4.45
CA ASP A 283 -25.92 -2.64 -4.51
C ASP A 283 -26.08 -4.16 -4.51
N ALA A 284 -25.21 -4.88 -5.24
CA ALA A 284 -25.24 -6.33 -5.33
C ALA A 284 -24.87 -7.01 -4.00
N ALA A 285 -23.77 -6.58 -3.37
CA ALA A 285 -23.30 -7.17 -2.11
C ALA A 285 -24.11 -6.69 -0.90
N GLY A 286 -24.56 -5.44 -0.92
CA GLY A 286 -25.30 -4.81 0.16
C GLY A 286 -26.63 -5.49 0.44
N ALA A 287 -27.31 -5.97 -0.61
CA ALA A 287 -28.54 -6.74 -0.51
C ALA A 287 -28.35 -8.07 0.24
N VAL A 288 -27.17 -8.69 0.15
CA VAL A 288 -26.83 -9.92 0.88
C VAL A 288 -26.60 -9.65 2.36
N GLY A 289 -26.09 -8.47 2.70
CA GLY A 289 -26.05 -8.01 4.09
C GLY A 289 -24.78 -8.27 4.87
N LEU A 290 -23.65 -8.52 4.20
CA LEU A 290 -22.36 -8.72 4.86
C LEU A 290 -21.95 -7.51 5.71
N TRP A 291 -22.35 -6.29 5.30
CA TRP A 291 -22.14 -5.05 6.05
C TRP A 291 -22.69 -5.09 7.49
N ARG A 292 -23.68 -5.92 7.79
CA ARG A 292 -24.21 -6.08 9.16
C ARG A 292 -23.14 -6.57 10.14
N GLN A 293 -22.16 -7.33 9.66
CA GLN A 293 -21.01 -7.72 10.49
C GLN A 293 -20.25 -6.50 11.02
N ALA A 294 -20.09 -5.46 10.18
CA ALA A 294 -19.36 -4.25 10.56
C ALA A 294 -20.06 -3.46 11.68
N LEU A 295 -21.39 -3.53 11.76
CA LEU A 295 -22.18 -2.83 12.79
C LEU A 295 -22.39 -3.66 14.06
N ALA A 296 -22.12 -4.96 14.01
CA ALA A 296 -22.21 -5.83 15.16
C ALA A 296 -21.21 -5.41 16.24
N PRO A 297 -21.57 -5.52 17.54
CA PRO A 297 -20.64 -5.23 18.61
C PRO A 297 -19.47 -6.21 18.60
N ARG A 298 -18.25 -5.69 18.82
CA ARG A 298 -17.08 -6.52 19.10
C ARG A 298 -17.12 -7.08 20.51
N ALA A 299 -16.18 -7.99 20.81
CA ALA A 299 -15.90 -8.39 22.19
C ALA A 299 -15.66 -7.14 23.05
N GLY A 300 -16.36 -7.02 24.18
CA GLY A 300 -16.38 -5.81 25.00
C GLY A 300 -17.52 -4.84 24.71
N GLY A 301 -18.38 -5.12 23.72
CA GLY A 301 -19.61 -4.37 23.46
C GLY A 301 -19.43 -3.09 22.61
N GLU A 302 -18.19 -2.74 22.28
CA GLU A 302 -17.88 -1.60 21.44
C GLU A 302 -18.38 -1.81 20.00
N ARG A 303 -18.89 -0.75 19.37
CA ARG A 303 -19.40 -0.80 18.01
C ARG A 303 -18.62 0.15 17.11
N LEU A 304 -18.48 -0.26 15.86
CA LEU A 304 -17.70 0.47 14.87
C LEU A 304 -18.17 1.92 14.69
N PRO A 305 -19.49 2.25 14.60
CA PRO A 305 -19.92 3.64 14.44
C PRO A 305 -19.48 4.56 15.58
N ASP A 306 -19.42 4.05 16.82
CA ASP A 306 -18.98 4.85 17.97
C ASP A 306 -17.47 5.08 17.91
N ALA A 307 -16.68 4.04 17.59
CA ALA A 307 -15.24 4.15 17.43
C ALA A 307 -14.84 5.10 16.29
N LEU A 308 -15.60 5.13 15.19
CA LEU A 308 -15.43 6.10 14.11
C LEU A 308 -15.74 7.52 14.57
N ALA A 309 -16.83 7.71 15.33
CA ALA A 309 -17.19 9.00 15.89
C ALA A 309 -16.10 9.52 16.85
N GLU A 310 -15.56 8.66 17.71
CA GLU A 310 -14.45 8.99 18.61
C GLU A 310 -13.18 9.37 17.84
N ALA A 311 -12.76 8.54 16.88
CA ALA A 311 -11.54 8.77 16.11
C ALA A 311 -11.61 10.06 15.26
N CYS A 312 -12.77 10.36 14.68
CA CYS A 312 -13.02 11.61 13.97
C CYS A 312 -13.11 12.80 14.94
N GLY A 313 -13.81 12.66 16.07
CA GLY A 313 -13.90 13.69 17.09
C GLY A 313 -12.52 14.09 17.64
N ALA A 314 -11.64 13.12 17.91
CA ALA A 314 -10.27 13.35 18.35
C ALA A 314 -9.37 14.01 17.28
N ALA A 315 -9.74 13.92 16.00
CA ALA A 315 -9.02 14.56 14.90
C ALA A 315 -9.46 16.01 14.66
N LEU A 316 -10.65 16.40 15.14
CA LEU A 316 -11.22 17.72 14.92
C LEU A 316 -10.35 18.81 15.58
N GLY A 317 -10.01 19.85 14.82
CA GLY A 317 -9.13 20.93 15.29
C GLY A 317 -7.65 20.55 15.42
N VAL A 318 -7.29 19.29 15.15
CA VAL A 318 -5.90 18.85 15.07
C VAL A 318 -5.41 19.01 13.63
N PRO A 319 -4.28 19.68 13.36
CA PRO A 319 -3.72 19.80 12.00
C PRO A 319 -3.45 18.43 11.38
N PRO A 320 -3.65 18.20 10.05
CA PRO A 320 -3.54 16.87 9.45
C PRO A 320 -2.22 16.12 9.72
N GLY A 321 -1.09 16.82 9.77
CA GLY A 321 0.21 16.23 10.08
C GLY A 321 0.42 15.78 11.53
N ALA A 322 -0.47 16.19 12.45
CA ALA A 322 -0.42 15.86 13.88
C ALA A 322 -1.53 14.90 14.32
N ARG A 323 -2.43 14.51 13.41
CA ARG A 323 -3.52 13.57 13.69
C ARG A 323 -2.99 12.16 13.98
N CYS A 324 -3.82 11.37 14.65
CA CYS A 324 -3.59 9.93 14.74
C CYS A 324 -3.52 9.33 13.32
N THR A 325 -2.64 8.36 13.12
CA THR A 325 -2.42 7.77 11.79
C THR A 325 -3.62 6.94 11.30
N SER A 326 -4.57 6.57 12.17
CA SER A 326 -5.86 5.97 11.77
C SER A 326 -6.95 6.98 11.42
N SER A 327 -6.79 8.28 11.71
CA SER A 327 -7.84 9.28 11.49
C SER A 327 -8.28 9.35 10.02
N GLY A 328 -7.34 9.19 9.07
CA GLY A 328 -7.68 9.15 7.65
C GLY A 328 -8.54 7.94 7.26
N PHE A 329 -8.26 6.77 7.82
CA PHE A 329 -9.07 5.58 7.61
C PHE A 329 -10.46 5.72 8.25
N ALA A 330 -10.53 6.18 9.50
CA ALA A 330 -11.79 6.39 10.21
C ALA A 330 -12.68 7.39 9.47
N LEU A 331 -12.10 8.50 9.00
CA LEU A 331 -12.80 9.50 8.21
C LEU A 331 -13.33 8.95 6.89
N ALA A 332 -12.50 8.22 6.15
CA ALA A 332 -12.89 7.62 4.87
C ALA A 332 -14.01 6.57 5.03
N LEU A 333 -13.93 5.76 6.08
CA LEU A 333 -14.96 4.76 6.38
C LEU A 333 -16.27 5.40 6.86
N ALA A 334 -16.19 6.43 7.71
CA ALA A 334 -17.35 7.19 8.15
C ALA A 334 -18.06 7.88 6.97
N ALA A 335 -17.30 8.52 6.09
CA ALA A 335 -17.82 9.13 4.86
C ALA A 335 -18.50 8.07 3.97
N LEU A 336 -17.85 6.94 3.74
CA LEU A 336 -18.40 5.85 2.94
C LEU A 336 -19.74 5.31 3.51
N LEU A 337 -19.83 5.10 4.82
CA LEU A 337 -21.06 4.64 5.47
C LEU A 337 -22.18 5.68 5.38
N ARG A 338 -21.87 6.97 5.60
CA ARG A 338 -22.82 8.07 5.45
C ARG A 338 -23.33 8.16 4.02
N ASP A 339 -22.44 8.12 3.04
CA ASP A 339 -22.75 8.27 1.62
C ASP A 339 -23.51 7.04 1.07
N SER A 340 -23.48 5.91 1.77
CA SER A 340 -24.27 4.71 1.45
C SER A 340 -25.71 4.76 1.96
N CYS A 341 -26.02 5.66 2.89
CA CYS A 341 -27.38 5.87 3.40
C CYS A 341 -28.21 6.69 2.38
N PRO A 342 -29.53 6.43 2.25
CA PRO A 342 -30.37 7.17 1.32
C PRO A 342 -30.47 8.65 1.74
N GLN A 343 -30.52 9.55 0.75
CA GLN A 343 -30.81 10.97 0.97
C GLN A 343 -32.28 11.26 0.71
N GLY A 344 -33.15 10.88 1.65
CA GLY A 344 -34.60 11.11 1.57
C GLY A 344 -35.44 9.89 1.96
N ASP A 345 -36.75 9.99 1.76
CA ASP A 345 -37.73 8.91 1.98
C ASP A 345 -37.71 7.90 0.81
N GLU A 346 -36.53 7.34 0.49
CA GLU A 346 -36.46 6.20 -0.41
C GLU A 346 -36.90 4.94 0.36
N ASP A 347 -38.09 4.45 0.02
CA ASP A 347 -38.73 3.32 0.69
C ASP A 347 -37.96 2.01 0.44
N GLY A 348 -37.48 1.43 1.54
CA GLY A 348 -37.22 -0.01 1.67
C GLY A 348 -35.95 -0.51 1.00
N GLY A 349 -35.07 -1.10 1.78
CA GLY A 349 -33.89 -1.77 1.27
C GLY A 349 -32.78 -1.85 2.31
N TRP A 350 -31.67 -2.47 1.94
CA TRP A 350 -30.54 -2.64 2.84
C TRP A 350 -29.91 -1.29 3.24
N ARG A 351 -29.97 -0.26 2.36
CA ARG A 351 -29.48 1.10 2.65
C ARG A 351 -30.31 1.82 3.71
N ALA A 352 -31.64 1.68 3.65
CA ALA A 352 -32.54 2.22 4.66
C ALA A 352 -32.36 1.51 6.01
N GLU A 353 -32.16 0.19 6.00
CA GLU A 353 -31.82 -0.57 7.21
C GLU A 353 -30.47 -0.15 7.81
N LEU A 354 -29.44 0.02 6.98
CA LEU A 354 -28.15 0.56 7.39
C LEU A 354 -28.32 1.94 8.06
N ALA A 355 -29.07 2.85 7.43
CA ALA A 355 -29.34 4.17 7.97
C ALA A 355 -30.08 4.10 9.32
N GLY A 356 -31.08 3.23 9.45
CA GLY A 356 -31.80 3.00 10.71
C GLY A 356 -30.87 2.54 11.84
N LEU A 357 -30.04 1.52 11.59
CA LEU A 357 -29.09 0.99 12.58
C LEU A 357 -28.02 2.01 12.98
N LEU A 358 -27.61 2.89 12.06
CA LEU A 358 -26.69 3.98 12.34
C LEU A 358 -27.36 5.12 13.13
N ALA A 359 -28.62 5.43 12.84
CA ALA A 359 -29.38 6.47 13.53
C ALA A 359 -29.68 6.14 15.00
N GLU A 360 -29.68 4.85 15.37
CA GLU A 360 -29.76 4.41 16.77
C GLU A 360 -28.54 4.82 17.61
N ARG A 361 -27.45 5.27 16.99
CA ARG A 361 -26.19 5.60 17.65
C ARG A 361 -26.06 7.11 17.82
N GLU A 362 -26.23 7.62 19.05
CA GLU A 362 -26.12 9.05 19.34
C GLU A 362 -24.76 9.64 18.91
N ALA A 363 -23.66 8.92 19.13
CA ALA A 363 -22.33 9.35 18.72
C ALA A 363 -22.20 9.49 17.19
N TRP A 364 -22.82 8.58 16.43
CA TRP A 364 -22.86 8.64 14.98
C TRP A 364 -23.69 9.82 14.47
N VAL A 365 -24.87 10.04 15.05
CA VAL A 365 -25.74 11.17 14.68
C VAL A 365 -25.03 12.49 14.91
N LYS A 366 -24.31 12.64 16.04
CA LYS A 366 -23.48 13.82 16.31
C LYS A 366 -22.33 13.97 15.31
N LEU A 367 -21.66 12.87 14.96
CA LEU A 367 -20.57 12.86 13.98
C LEU A 367 -21.02 13.37 12.60
N CYS A 368 -22.16 12.86 12.13
CA CYS A 368 -22.67 13.05 10.77
C CYS A 368 -23.65 14.23 10.60
N GLY A 369 -23.95 14.97 11.68
CA GLY A 369 -24.83 16.14 11.62
C GLY A 369 -24.37 17.21 10.62
N PRO A 370 -25.23 18.17 10.26
CA PRO A 370 -24.93 19.20 9.25
C PRO A 370 -23.70 20.06 9.60
N GLU A 371 -23.42 20.25 10.89
CA GLU A 371 -22.21 20.88 11.41
C GLU A 371 -21.35 19.89 12.23
N GLY A 372 -21.53 18.60 11.97
CA GLY A 372 -20.83 17.53 12.67
C GLY A 372 -19.34 17.46 12.28
N PRO A 373 -18.49 16.87 13.15
CA PRO A 373 -17.06 16.71 12.90
C PRO A 373 -16.71 16.10 11.53
N LEU A 374 -17.54 15.17 11.02
CA LEU A 374 -17.31 14.53 9.73
C LEU A 374 -17.29 15.55 8.58
N GLN A 375 -18.27 16.46 8.53
CA GLN A 375 -18.35 17.44 7.45
C GLN A 375 -17.19 18.43 7.51
N THR A 376 -16.82 18.90 8.71
CA THR A 376 -15.67 19.78 8.90
C THR A 376 -14.37 19.14 8.43
N LEU A 377 -14.10 17.90 8.87
CA LEU A 377 -12.89 17.17 8.48
C LEU A 377 -12.82 16.89 6.98
N LEU A 378 -13.96 16.63 6.32
CA LEU A 378 -14.03 16.44 4.87
C LEU A 378 -13.75 17.74 4.11
N LEU A 379 -14.22 18.89 4.62
CA LEU A 379 -13.92 20.21 4.02
C LEU A 379 -12.43 20.57 4.15
N GLU A 380 -11.82 20.28 5.29
CA GLU A 380 -10.37 20.47 5.49
C GLU A 380 -9.55 19.66 4.48
N GLN A 381 -9.95 18.41 4.18
CA GLN A 381 -9.27 17.58 3.17
C GLN A 381 -9.34 18.19 1.76
N GLN A 382 -10.43 18.89 1.43
CA GLN A 382 -10.57 19.58 0.14
C GLN A 382 -9.73 20.86 0.06
N GLY A 383 -9.51 21.53 1.20
CA GLY A 383 -8.77 22.80 1.27
C GLY A 383 -7.25 22.67 1.37
N GLU A 384 -6.73 21.58 1.94
CA GLU A 384 -5.29 21.47 2.28
C GLU A 384 -4.45 20.60 1.34
N LEU A 385 -5.05 19.90 0.38
CA LEU A 385 -4.31 19.03 -0.57
C LEU A 385 -3.71 19.77 -1.77
N GLY A 386 -3.92 21.08 -1.86
CA GLY A 386 -3.29 21.91 -2.87
C GLY A 386 -2.94 23.25 -2.29
N GLY A 387 -1.69 23.43 -1.86
CA GLY A 387 -1.07 24.76 -2.01
C GLY A 387 -1.39 25.30 -3.43
N PRO A 388 -1.38 26.64 -3.63
CA PRO A 388 -1.83 27.26 -4.87
C PRO A 388 -1.33 26.46 -6.08
N LYS A 389 -2.27 26.09 -6.96
CA LYS A 389 -2.01 25.30 -8.17
C LYS A 389 -0.70 25.80 -8.77
N PRO A 390 0.36 24.97 -8.89
CA PRO A 390 1.62 25.43 -9.44
C PRO A 390 1.30 26.07 -10.79
N GLU A 391 1.65 27.35 -10.94
CA GLU A 391 1.56 28.00 -12.23
C GLU A 391 2.24 27.08 -13.23
N ARG A 392 1.54 26.74 -14.31
CA ARG A 392 2.15 25.98 -15.39
C ARG A 392 3.36 26.81 -15.82
N LEU A 393 4.55 26.39 -15.38
CA LEU A 393 5.79 26.71 -16.06
C LEU A 393 5.55 26.29 -17.50
N THR A 394 5.32 27.27 -18.36
CA THR A 394 5.41 27.12 -19.80
C THR A 394 6.86 26.76 -20.09
N LEU A 395 7.20 25.49 -19.90
CA LEU A 395 8.38 24.90 -20.48
C LEU A 395 8.23 25.14 -21.97
N ARG A 396 9.03 26.08 -22.48
CA ARG A 396 9.32 26.14 -23.90
C ARG A 396 9.75 24.74 -24.29
N ALA A 397 9.06 24.19 -25.28
CA ALA A 397 9.45 22.95 -25.92
C ALA A 397 10.81 23.20 -26.59
N ASP A 398 11.87 22.94 -25.85
CA ASP A 398 13.11 22.49 -26.46
C ASP A 398 13.09 20.98 -26.32
N GLU A 399 12.94 20.36 -27.48
CA GLU A 399 12.97 18.93 -27.73
C GLU A 399 14.30 18.32 -27.24
N ASP A 400 14.28 17.01 -26.99
CA ASP A 400 15.42 16.13 -26.74
C ASP A 400 16.00 16.06 -25.31
N ALA A 401 15.24 15.43 -24.41
CA ALA A 401 15.81 14.45 -23.48
C ALA A 401 14.73 13.47 -23.01
N GLY A 402 14.82 12.22 -23.47
CA GLY A 402 13.94 11.12 -23.06
C GLY A 402 14.10 10.74 -21.59
N ALA A 403 13.48 11.51 -20.70
CA ALA A 403 13.29 11.14 -19.32
C ALA A 403 12.07 10.22 -19.21
N SER A 404 12.29 8.90 -19.22
CA SER A 404 11.24 7.95 -18.88
C SER A 404 10.85 8.17 -17.41
N ILE A 405 9.65 8.70 -17.18
CA ILE A 405 9.07 8.82 -15.85
C ILE A 405 8.84 7.39 -15.34
N LEU A 406 9.68 6.94 -14.40
CA LEU A 406 9.53 5.66 -13.72
C LEU A 406 8.15 5.60 -13.06
N SER A 407 7.38 4.56 -13.38
CA SER A 407 6.06 4.38 -12.79
C SER A 407 6.21 3.97 -11.32
N GLY A 408 5.20 4.26 -10.49
CA GLY A 408 5.20 3.84 -9.08
C GLY A 408 5.36 2.32 -8.90
N ARG A 409 5.03 1.53 -9.93
CA ARG A 409 5.22 0.08 -9.98
C ARG A 409 6.69 -0.31 -10.12
N ASP A 410 7.46 0.45 -10.90
CA ASP A 410 8.89 0.23 -11.08
C ASP A 410 9.66 0.55 -9.79
N LEU A 411 9.21 1.60 -9.09
CA LEU A 411 9.78 2.04 -7.83
C LEU A 411 9.53 1.03 -6.70
N ILE A 412 8.32 0.46 -6.62
CA ILE A 412 7.99 -0.60 -5.64
C ILE A 412 8.75 -1.89 -5.95
N SER A 413 8.92 -2.24 -7.23
CA SER A 413 9.65 -3.45 -7.64
C SER A 413 11.15 -3.34 -7.32
N MET A 414 11.75 -2.17 -7.53
CA MET A 414 13.12 -1.89 -7.12
C MET A 414 13.30 -1.97 -5.60
N LEU A 415 12.35 -1.44 -4.82
CA LEU A 415 12.40 -1.49 -3.35
C LEU A 415 12.22 -2.91 -2.79
N ARG A 416 11.44 -3.77 -3.47
CA ARG A 416 11.32 -5.20 -3.12
C ARG A 416 12.63 -5.96 -3.39
N GLY A 417 13.28 -5.70 -4.53
CA GLY A 417 14.59 -6.29 -4.87
C GLY A 417 15.68 -5.88 -3.86
N TYR A 418 15.66 -4.63 -3.39
CA TYR A 418 16.63 -4.14 -2.42
C TYR A 418 16.49 -4.79 -1.02
N ASN A 419 15.27 -5.13 -0.61
CA ASN A 419 15.04 -5.81 0.68
C ASN A 419 15.46 -7.29 0.68
N LEU A 420 15.36 -7.98 -0.47
CA LEU A 420 15.85 -9.35 -0.61
C LEU A 420 17.39 -9.43 -0.54
N MET A 421 18.10 -8.40 -0.99
CA MET A 421 19.56 -8.32 -0.90
C MET A 421 20.09 -8.07 0.52
N GLN A 422 19.26 -7.61 1.46
CA GLN A 422 19.68 -7.40 2.86
C GLN A 422 19.46 -8.62 3.76
N GLN A 423 18.88 -9.70 3.23
CA GLN A 423 18.62 -10.94 3.97
C GLN A 423 19.46 -12.13 3.48
N ALA A 424 20.33 -11.92 2.49
CA ALA A 424 21.42 -12.82 2.09
C ALA A 424 22.73 -12.29 2.68
#